data_AF-A0A502F5X0-F1
#
_entry.id   AF-A0A502F5X0-F1
#
_cell.length_a   1.000
_cell.length_b   1.000
_cell.length_c   1.000
_cell.angle_alpha   90.00
_cell.angle_beta   90.00
_cell.angle_gamma   90.00
#
_symmetry.space_group_name_H-M   'P 1'
#
loop_
_entity.id
_entity.type
_entity.pdbx_description
1 polymer ?
#
loop_
_entity_poly.entity_id
_entity_poly.type
_entity_poly.pdbx_seq_one_letter_code
_entity_poly.pdbx_strand_id
1 'polypeptide(L)'
;MKQKGLRNPAVIASVLTSPQGQKMIGKSQEKTEKAISTGFTFLKVLLVGGIVAVIYFKFLKGFTKIKEDTRYKPSNINVTQARARAEAIYTALLGFGANYSAVENNLTGLNHNGFIRVYNEFGERRSATLSKMNLVEWLQDQFKEDDIAKLRFLIKGFF
;
A
#
# COMPACT_ATOMS: atom_id res chain seq x y z
N MET A 1 -31.05 4.77 -52.17
CA MET A 1 -30.31 6.06 -52.25
C MET A 1 -28.88 5.82 -51.78
N LYS A 2 -27.89 6.22 -52.59
CA LYS A 2 -26.47 5.85 -52.45
C LYS A 2 -25.77 6.69 -51.38
N GLN A 3 -25.21 6.06 -50.34
CA GLN A 3 -24.14 6.67 -49.53
C GLN A 3 -22.78 6.35 -50.16
N LYS A 4 -22.22 7.31 -50.90
CA LYS A 4 -20.87 7.24 -51.45
C LYS A 4 -20.27 8.64 -51.32
N GLY A 5 -19.49 8.89 -50.27
CA GLY A 5 -18.90 10.23 -50.06
C GLY A 5 -17.93 10.41 -48.89
N LEU A 6 -17.87 9.51 -47.91
CA LEU A 6 -17.07 9.74 -46.67
C LEU A 6 -15.64 9.19 -46.68
N ARG A 7 -15.10 8.79 -47.83
CA ARG A 7 -13.78 8.15 -47.93
C ARG A 7 -12.82 8.82 -48.92
N ASN A 8 -13.01 10.10 -49.21
CA ASN A 8 -12.04 10.84 -50.03
C ASN A 8 -11.10 11.66 -49.12
N PRO A 9 -9.79 11.32 -49.05
CA PRO A 9 -8.82 12.01 -48.18
C PRO A 9 -8.70 13.52 -48.45
N ALA A 10 -9.04 13.97 -49.66
CA ALA A 10 -9.09 15.40 -50.00
C ALA A 10 -10.16 16.18 -49.21
N VAL A 11 -11.27 15.53 -48.86
CA VAL A 11 -12.37 16.15 -48.07
C VAL A 11 -12.00 16.23 -46.59
N ILE A 12 -11.21 15.28 -46.09
CA ILE A 12 -10.70 15.32 -44.72
C ILE A 12 -9.65 16.44 -44.59
N ALA A 13 -8.76 16.56 -45.57
CA ALA A 13 -7.74 17.60 -45.61
C ALA A 13 -8.37 19.02 -45.64
N SER A 14 -9.42 19.23 -46.43
CA SER A 14 -10.09 20.55 -46.52
C SER A 14 -10.84 20.94 -45.25
N VAL A 15 -11.41 19.97 -44.53
CA VAL A 15 -12.03 20.21 -43.22
C VAL A 15 -10.97 20.59 -42.18
N LEU A 16 -9.79 19.95 -42.21
CA LEU A 16 -8.67 20.25 -41.30
C LEU A 16 -8.02 21.62 -41.58
N THR A 17 -7.93 22.04 -42.84
CA THR A 17 -7.37 23.35 -43.22
C THR A 17 -8.39 24.49 -43.16
N SER A 18 -9.68 24.19 -42.99
CA SER A 18 -10.71 25.21 -42.82
C SER A 18 -10.51 26.02 -41.52
N PRO A 19 -10.94 27.29 -41.47
CA PRO A 19 -10.86 28.10 -40.25
C PRO A 19 -11.59 27.48 -39.04
N GLN A 20 -12.62 26.67 -39.28
CA GLN A 20 -13.33 25.93 -38.22
C GLN A 20 -12.55 24.69 -37.74
N GLY A 21 -11.90 23.96 -38.66
CA GLY A 21 -11.01 22.83 -38.32
C GLY A 21 -9.80 23.27 -37.50
N GLN A 22 -9.12 24.34 -37.93
CA GLN A 22 -7.97 24.90 -37.19
C GLN A 22 -8.37 25.42 -35.80
N LYS A 23 -9.54 26.06 -35.66
CA LYS A 23 -10.06 26.50 -34.35
C LYS A 23 -10.37 25.32 -33.42
N MET A 24 -10.82 24.18 -33.94
CA MET A 24 -11.02 22.97 -33.13
C MET A 24 -9.69 22.34 -32.70
N ILE A 25 -8.67 22.33 -33.56
CA ILE A 25 -7.33 21.84 -33.23
C ILE A 25 -6.68 22.72 -32.16
N GLY A 26 -6.75 24.06 -32.31
CA GLY A 26 -6.21 25.00 -31.32
C GLY A 26 -6.90 24.91 -29.96
N LYS A 27 -8.24 24.78 -29.93
CA LYS A 27 -8.99 24.52 -28.68
C LYS A 27 -8.68 23.16 -28.06
N SER A 28 -8.34 22.16 -28.88
CA SER A 28 -7.94 20.84 -28.39
C SER A 28 -6.53 20.88 -27.80
N GLN A 29 -5.57 21.58 -28.43
CA GLN A 29 -4.21 21.75 -27.91
C GLN A 29 -4.18 22.52 -26.58
N GLU A 30 -4.87 23.66 -26.48
CA GLU A 30 -4.95 24.41 -25.20
C GLU A 30 -5.61 23.59 -24.08
N LYS A 31 -6.63 22.79 -24.41
CA LYS A 31 -7.29 21.90 -23.44
C LYS A 31 -6.39 20.75 -23.03
N THR A 32 -5.61 20.19 -23.96
CA THR A 32 -4.63 19.13 -23.70
C THR A 32 -3.48 19.65 -22.85
N GLU A 33 -2.92 20.83 -23.14
CA GLU A 33 -1.84 21.43 -22.34
C GLU A 33 -2.29 21.78 -20.92
N LYS A 34 -3.48 22.38 -20.76
CA LYS A 34 -4.08 22.64 -19.44
C LYS A 34 -4.40 21.34 -18.70
N ALA A 35 -4.86 20.30 -19.38
CA ALA A 35 -5.14 19.01 -18.74
C ALA A 35 -3.86 18.30 -18.26
N ILE A 36 -2.78 18.37 -19.05
CA ILE A 36 -1.48 17.79 -18.68
C ILE A 36 -0.84 18.57 -17.53
N SER A 37 -0.86 19.91 -17.56
CA SER A 37 -0.26 20.72 -16.48
C SER A 37 -1.05 20.63 -15.18
N THR A 38 -2.39 20.60 -15.26
CA THR A 38 -3.27 20.43 -14.09
C THR A 38 -3.14 19.01 -13.53
N GLY A 39 -3.10 17.98 -14.39
CA GLY A 39 -2.92 16.59 -13.97
C GLY A 39 -1.58 16.36 -13.28
N PHE A 40 -0.49 16.95 -13.79
CA PHE A 40 0.83 16.84 -13.19
C PHE A 40 0.95 17.61 -11.86
N THR A 41 0.32 18.78 -11.76
CA THR A 41 0.27 19.56 -10.52
C THR A 41 -0.56 18.85 -9.45
N PHE A 42 -1.71 18.29 -9.84
CA PHE A 42 -2.55 17.49 -8.96
C PHE A 42 -1.82 16.24 -8.46
N LEU A 43 -1.10 15.53 -9.34
CA LEU A 43 -0.29 14.38 -8.97
C LEU A 43 0.81 14.75 -7.96
N LYS A 44 1.49 15.89 -8.14
CA LYS A 44 2.48 16.39 -7.18
C LYS A 44 1.87 16.72 -5.82
N VAL A 45 0.72 17.39 -5.79
CA VAL A 45 0.01 17.73 -4.55
C VAL A 45 -0.47 16.46 -3.83
N LEU A 46 -0.97 15.47 -4.57
CA LEU A 46 -1.31 14.15 -4.02
C LEU A 46 -0.10 13.42 -3.46
N LEU A 47 1.03 13.47 -4.15
CA LEU A 47 2.27 12.80 -3.71
C LEU A 47 2.80 13.44 -2.42
N VAL A 48 2.91 14.77 -2.38
CA VAL A 48 3.36 15.51 -1.19
C VAL A 48 2.35 15.38 -0.04
N GLY A 49 1.05 15.52 -0.33
CA GLY A 49 -0.01 15.32 0.65
C GLY A 49 -0.05 13.90 1.21
N GLY A 50 0.22 12.89 0.37
CA GLY A 50 0.34 11.49 0.77
C GLY A 50 1.52 11.25 1.73
N ILE A 51 2.68 11.82 1.46
CA ILE A 51 3.86 11.74 2.35
C ILE A 51 3.56 12.41 3.70
N VAL A 52 2.96 13.61 3.68
CA VAL A 52 2.58 14.32 4.92
C VAL A 52 1.55 13.53 5.71
N ALA A 53 0.57 12.90 5.06
CA ALA A 53 -0.40 12.04 5.72
C ALA A 53 0.27 10.81 6.35
N VAL A 54 1.18 10.13 5.65
CA VAL A 54 1.92 8.98 6.20
C VAL A 54 2.72 9.40 7.45
N ILE A 55 3.42 10.53 7.39
CA ILE A 55 4.15 11.09 8.55
C ILE A 55 3.17 11.42 9.68
N TYR A 56 2.07 12.12 9.39
CA TYR A 56 1.08 12.49 10.40
C TYR A 56 0.47 11.26 11.10
N PHE A 57 0.04 10.26 10.33
CA PHE A 57 -0.53 9.03 10.90
C PHE A 57 0.50 8.22 11.69
N LYS A 58 1.75 8.15 11.23
CA LYS A 58 2.82 7.42 11.90
C LYS A 58 3.29 8.08 13.20
N PHE A 59 3.32 9.43 13.26
CA PHE A 59 3.83 10.14 14.43
C PHE A 59 2.75 10.58 15.44
N LEU A 60 1.51 10.86 15.00
CA LEU A 60 0.47 11.43 15.88
C LEU A 60 -0.64 10.45 16.29
N LYS A 61 -0.93 9.39 15.52
CA LYS A 61 -2.02 8.46 15.85
C LYS A 61 -1.60 7.23 16.65
N GLY A 62 -0.32 6.89 16.67
CA GLY A 62 0.19 5.72 17.39
C GLY A 62 -0.47 4.41 16.96
N PHE A 63 -0.20 3.35 17.72
CA PHE A 63 -0.61 2.00 17.36
C PHE A 63 -2.13 1.88 17.22
N THR A 64 -2.60 1.53 16.03
CA THR A 64 -4.02 1.26 15.80
C THR A 64 -4.26 -0.24 15.78
N LYS A 65 -5.05 -0.73 16.73
CA LYS A 65 -5.51 -2.12 16.78
C LYS A 65 -6.37 -2.44 15.56
N ILE A 66 -6.12 -3.59 14.94
CA ILE A 66 -6.91 -4.13 13.85
C ILE A 66 -8.09 -4.91 14.44
N LYS A 67 -9.31 -4.66 13.97
CA LYS A 67 -10.47 -5.46 14.38
C LYS A 67 -10.41 -6.83 13.70
N GLU A 68 -10.73 -7.89 14.44
CA GLU A 68 -10.89 -9.23 13.85
C GLU A 68 -11.98 -9.20 12.78
N ASP A 69 -11.73 -9.88 11.67
CA ASP A 69 -12.64 -9.93 10.53
C ASP A 69 -13.63 -11.08 10.69
N THR A 70 -14.91 -10.74 10.74
CA THR A 70 -16.02 -11.69 10.93
C THR A 70 -16.23 -12.61 9.73
N ARG A 71 -15.65 -12.30 8.57
CA ARG A 71 -15.67 -13.16 7.37
C ARG A 71 -14.73 -14.35 7.49
N TYR A 72 -13.74 -14.29 8.37
CA TYR A 72 -12.79 -15.38 8.62
C TYR A 72 -13.14 -16.12 9.91
N LYS A 73 -12.61 -17.34 10.05
CA LYS A 73 -12.76 -18.11 11.30
C LYS A 73 -12.23 -17.31 12.49
N PRO A 74 -12.86 -17.38 13.68
CA PRO A 74 -12.36 -16.72 14.88
C PRO A 74 -10.90 -17.09 15.17
N SER A 75 -10.19 -16.22 15.89
CA SER A 75 -8.79 -16.48 16.28
C SER A 75 -8.64 -17.88 16.89
N ASN A 76 -7.72 -18.68 16.33
CA ASN A 76 -7.42 -20.01 16.86
C ASN A 76 -6.57 -19.99 18.14
N ILE A 77 -6.17 -18.80 18.59
CA ILE A 77 -5.42 -18.59 19.83
C ILE A 77 -6.16 -17.61 20.76
N ASN A 78 -5.98 -17.78 22.07
CA ASN A 78 -6.48 -16.85 23.06
C ASN A 78 -5.51 -15.64 23.24
N VAL A 79 -5.94 -14.65 24.01
CA VAL A 79 -5.17 -13.41 24.25
C VAL A 79 -3.82 -13.70 24.93
N THR A 80 -3.80 -14.61 25.91
CA THR A 80 -2.58 -14.98 26.63
C THR A 80 -1.55 -15.64 25.70
N GLN A 81 -2.00 -16.53 24.83
CA GLN A 81 -1.15 -17.16 23.80
C GLN A 81 -0.64 -16.14 22.79
N ALA A 82 -1.50 -15.22 22.36
CA ALA A 82 -1.13 -14.15 21.43
C ALA A 82 -0.05 -13.24 22.04
N ARG A 83 -0.20 -12.87 23.30
CA ARG A 83 0.80 -12.10 24.04
C ARG A 83 2.12 -12.84 24.17
N ALA A 84 2.09 -14.11 24.55
CA ALA A 84 3.31 -14.92 24.68
C ALA A 84 4.07 -15.00 23.34
N ARG A 85 3.35 -15.23 22.23
CA ARG A 85 3.94 -15.23 20.88
C ARG A 85 4.48 -13.86 20.49
N ALA A 86 3.75 -12.78 20.79
CA ALA A 86 4.19 -11.43 20.51
C ALA A 86 5.49 -11.06 21.24
N GLU A 87 5.62 -11.41 22.52
CA GLU A 87 6.85 -11.20 23.29
C GLU A 87 8.01 -12.06 22.78
N ALA A 88 7.74 -13.31 22.40
CA ALA A 88 8.74 -14.19 21.79
C ALA A 88 9.24 -13.63 20.45
N ILE A 89 8.35 -13.12 19.60
CA ILE A 89 8.70 -12.46 18.34
C ILE A 89 9.53 -11.20 18.63
N TYR A 90 9.09 -10.35 19.55
CA TYR A 90 9.84 -9.13 19.91
C TYR A 90 11.26 -9.45 20.38
N THR A 91 11.40 -10.45 21.25
CA THR A 91 12.71 -10.90 21.75
C THR A 91 13.58 -11.45 20.63
N ALA A 92 13.01 -12.21 19.70
CA ALA A 92 13.70 -12.75 18.53
C ALA A 92 14.18 -11.65 17.56
N LEU A 93 13.50 -10.51 17.53
CA LEU A 93 13.83 -9.36 16.69
C LEU A 93 14.84 -8.40 17.35
N LEU A 94 14.82 -8.28 18.68
CA LEU A 94 15.68 -7.35 19.43
C LEU A 94 17.13 -7.85 19.59
N GLY A 95 17.37 -9.16 19.44
CA GLY A 95 18.69 -9.78 19.63
C GLY A 95 19.78 -9.30 18.66
N PHE A 96 21.01 -9.79 18.86
CA PHE A 96 22.13 -9.56 17.94
C PHE A 96 21.88 -10.29 16.61
N GLY A 97 21.14 -9.65 15.72
CA GLY A 97 20.58 -10.25 14.51
C GLY A 97 19.20 -10.86 14.77
N ALA A 98 18.25 -10.58 13.87
CA ALA A 98 16.89 -11.09 13.97
C ALA A 98 16.83 -12.60 13.67
N ASN A 99 16.22 -13.37 14.58
CA ASN A 99 16.08 -14.81 14.42
C ASN A 99 14.83 -15.14 13.60
N TYR A 100 15.02 -15.28 12.29
CA TYR A 100 13.95 -15.63 11.34
C TYR A 100 13.18 -16.88 11.75
N SER A 101 13.88 -17.97 12.11
CA SER A 101 13.23 -19.24 12.45
C SER A 101 12.36 -19.12 13.70
N ALA A 102 12.80 -18.38 14.71
CA ALA A 102 11.98 -18.12 15.90
C ALA A 102 10.72 -17.32 15.58
N VAL A 103 10.82 -16.33 14.70
CA VAL A 103 9.67 -15.53 14.23
C VAL A 103 8.71 -16.39 13.43
N GLU A 104 9.21 -17.14 12.45
CA GLU A 104 8.43 -18.04 11.62
C GLU A 104 7.68 -19.08 12.46
N ASN A 105 8.33 -19.71 13.44
CA ASN A 105 7.71 -20.69 14.31
C ASN A 105 6.56 -20.10 15.14
N ASN A 106 6.68 -18.84 15.58
CA ASN A 106 5.63 -18.17 16.34
C ASN A 106 4.47 -17.68 15.47
N LEU A 107 4.70 -17.42 14.19
CA LEU A 107 3.68 -17.02 13.21
C LEU A 107 3.01 -18.23 12.54
N THR A 108 3.69 -19.37 12.47
CA THR A 108 3.18 -20.60 11.89
C THR A 108 1.96 -21.12 12.64
N GLY A 109 1.00 -21.63 11.88
CA GLY A 109 -0.24 -22.21 12.40
C GLY A 109 -1.26 -21.19 12.90
N LEU A 110 -1.00 -19.88 12.77
CA LEU A 110 -2.00 -18.85 13.02
C LEU A 110 -2.98 -18.77 11.85
N ASN A 111 -4.27 -18.67 12.16
CA ASN A 111 -5.26 -18.26 11.16
C ASN A 111 -5.29 -16.72 11.04
N HIS A 112 -6.05 -16.18 10.08
CA HIS A 112 -6.12 -14.74 9.81
C HIS A 112 -6.39 -13.90 11.09
N ASN A 113 -7.42 -14.26 11.86
CA ASN A 113 -7.77 -13.55 13.08
C ASN A 113 -6.78 -13.82 14.24
N GLY A 114 -6.12 -14.99 14.25
CA GLY A 114 -5.02 -15.31 15.15
C GLY A 114 -3.82 -14.41 14.94
N PHE A 115 -3.47 -14.13 13.68
CA PHE A 115 -2.45 -13.14 13.36
C PHE A 115 -2.84 -11.73 13.80
N ILE A 116 -4.07 -11.28 13.50
CA ILE A 116 -4.58 -9.98 13.97
C ILE A 116 -4.43 -9.85 15.49
N ARG A 117 -4.73 -10.91 16.23
CA ARG A 117 -4.60 -10.92 17.68
C ARG A 117 -3.14 -10.81 18.14
N VAL A 118 -2.21 -11.53 17.51
CA VAL A 118 -0.77 -11.37 17.79
C VAL A 118 -0.30 -9.96 17.46
N TYR A 119 -0.69 -9.42 16.30
CA TYR A 119 -0.38 -8.05 15.90
C TYR A 119 -0.86 -7.03 16.95
N ASN A 120 -2.10 -7.19 17.42
CA ASN A 120 -2.70 -6.31 18.43
C ASN A 120 -2.02 -6.40 19.80
N GLU A 121 -1.60 -7.60 20.22
CA GLU A 121 -0.86 -7.80 21.48
C GLU A 121 0.60 -7.37 21.37
N PHE A 122 1.20 -7.44 20.17
CA PHE A 122 2.53 -6.91 19.91
C PHE A 122 2.56 -5.39 20.10
N GLY A 123 1.56 -4.70 19.54
CA GLY A 123 1.41 -3.26 19.72
C GLY A 123 2.48 -2.46 18.99
N GLU A 124 2.86 -1.34 19.58
CA GLU A 124 4.05 -0.58 19.18
C GLU A 124 5.20 -0.90 20.14
N ARG A 125 6.34 -1.31 19.58
CA ARG A 125 7.57 -1.59 20.33
C ARG A 125 8.71 -0.74 19.81
N ARG A 126 9.64 -0.36 20.70
CA ARG A 126 10.81 0.45 20.34
C ARG A 126 11.87 -0.41 19.67
N SER A 127 12.24 -0.05 18.45
CA SER A 127 13.40 -0.60 17.75
C SER A 127 14.72 -0.14 18.37
N ALA A 128 15.80 -0.85 18.03
CA ALA A 128 17.17 -0.46 18.34
C ALA A 128 17.49 0.98 17.88
N THR A 129 16.81 1.47 16.83
CA THR A 129 16.93 2.84 16.30
C THR A 129 16.04 3.87 17.01
N LEU A 130 15.51 3.54 18.20
CA LEU A 130 14.60 4.38 19.03
C LEU A 130 13.24 4.71 18.40
N SER A 131 12.99 4.26 17.17
CA SER A 131 11.69 4.41 16.50
C SER A 131 10.68 3.41 17.06
N LYS A 132 9.44 3.87 17.26
CA LYS A 132 8.32 2.95 17.56
C LYS A 132 7.85 2.31 16.27
N MET A 133 7.74 0.99 16.29
CA MET A 133 7.33 0.20 15.14
C MET A 133 6.29 -0.85 15.58
N ASN A 134 5.31 -1.10 14.71
CA ASN A 134 4.40 -2.23 14.88
C ASN A 134 5.04 -3.53 14.37
N LEU A 135 4.37 -4.67 14.55
CA LEU A 135 4.89 -5.98 14.17
C LEU A 135 5.33 -6.05 12.70
N VAL A 136 4.53 -5.52 11.76
CA VAL A 136 4.85 -5.59 10.32
C VAL A 136 6.06 -4.74 9.99
N GLU A 137 6.13 -3.53 10.54
CA GLU A 137 7.28 -2.63 10.38
C GLU A 137 8.56 -3.25 10.93
N TRP A 138 8.47 -3.91 12.09
CA TRP A 138 9.58 -4.63 12.70
C TRP A 138 10.09 -5.76 11.81
N LEU A 139 9.19 -6.54 11.21
CA LEU A 139 9.59 -7.60 10.29
C LEU A 139 10.31 -7.01 9.07
N GLN A 140 9.76 -5.95 8.47
CA GLN A 140 10.33 -5.26 7.30
C GLN A 140 11.68 -4.60 7.58
N ASP A 141 11.89 -4.07 8.79
CA ASP A 141 13.16 -3.45 9.20
C ASP A 141 14.26 -4.50 9.43
N GLN A 142 13.90 -5.67 9.94
CA GLN A 142 14.87 -6.69 10.36
C GLN A 142 15.17 -7.77 9.31
N PHE A 143 14.25 -8.04 8.38
CA PHE A 143 14.41 -9.08 7.37
C PHE A 143 14.52 -8.52 5.95
N LYS A 144 15.21 -9.27 5.07
CA LYS A 144 15.33 -8.93 3.65
C LYS A 144 14.04 -9.31 2.90
N GLU A 145 13.83 -8.70 1.72
CA GLU A 145 12.64 -8.94 0.88
C GLU A 145 12.35 -10.44 0.63
N ASP A 146 13.38 -11.26 0.41
CA ASP A 146 13.20 -12.71 0.18
C ASP A 146 12.59 -13.44 1.38
N ASP A 147 12.98 -13.06 2.59
CA ASP A 147 12.47 -13.65 3.83
C ASP A 147 11.09 -13.09 4.19
N ILE A 148 10.85 -11.82 3.87
CA ILE A 148 9.50 -11.21 3.93
C ILE A 148 8.56 -11.92 2.98
N ALA A 149 8.98 -12.24 1.75
CA ALA A 149 8.16 -12.96 0.79
C ALA A 149 7.68 -14.32 1.33
N LYS A 150 8.53 -15.04 2.06
CA LYS A 150 8.15 -16.29 2.75
C LYS A 150 7.13 -16.03 3.86
N LEU A 151 7.34 -15.00 4.70
CA LEU A 151 6.40 -14.63 5.76
C LEU A 151 5.04 -14.18 5.18
N ARG A 152 5.02 -13.50 4.03
CA ARG A 152 3.80 -13.11 3.31
C ARG A 152 2.89 -14.30 3.00
N PHE A 153 3.45 -15.47 2.70
CA PHE A 153 2.66 -16.68 2.46
C PHE A 153 1.98 -17.20 3.72
N LEU A 154 2.60 -17.01 4.88
CA LEU A 154 2.04 -17.40 6.19
C LEU A 154 0.95 -16.43 6.66
N ILE A 155 1.12 -15.14 6.40
CA ILE A 155 0.22 -14.07 6.87
C ILE A 155 -0.39 -13.29 5.71
N LYS A 156 -1.14 -14.00 4.87
CA LYS A 156 -1.80 -13.45 3.68
C LYS A 156 -2.65 -12.22 4.02
N GLY A 157 -2.33 -11.09 3.38
CA GLY A 157 -3.10 -9.85 3.46
C GLY A 157 -2.61 -8.80 4.46
N PHE A 158 -1.46 -9.00 5.12
CA PHE A 158 -0.90 -8.06 6.11
C PHE A 158 0.38 -7.33 5.69
N PHE A 159 0.91 -7.63 4.51
CA PHE A 159 2.06 -6.95 3.91
C PHE A 159 1.71 -6.39 2.54
#